data_AF-A0AAE4Z8J4-F1
#
_entry.id   AF-A0AAE4Z8J4-F1
#
_cell.length_a   1.000
_cell.length_b   1.000
_cell.length_c   1.000
_cell.angle_alpha   90.00
_cell.angle_beta   90.00
_cell.angle_gamma   90.00
#
_symmetry.space_group_name_H-M   'P 1'
#
loop_
_entity.id
_entity.type
_entity.pdbx_description
1 polymer ?
#
loop_
_entity_poly.entity_id
_entity_poly.type
_entity_poly.pdbx_seq_one_letter_code
_entity_poly.pdbx_strand_id
1 'polypeptide(L)'
;MRSKLVLTALALVVAAGAISLSGAAPLAVDDPADSPSIVGTYKLVSRDLPDGTTVTPPDIAGMVTFTDEYRNFNVYWRAGEGHASISYVARYSLSDEEYSETAIYFMANDPMSGSRPTYDLSGPSGNSPVQMTDDGMKIDLPLWNEPVVVFSGDKMTATREGEFVDHWEKVK
;
A
#
# COMPACT_ATOMS: atom_id res chain seq x y z
N MET A 1 30.15 -36.84 -34.93
CA MET A 1 30.42 -38.12 -34.24
C MET A 1 29.26 -38.42 -33.31
N ARG A 2 28.70 -39.63 -33.43
CA ARG A 2 27.61 -40.18 -32.61
C ARG A 2 28.19 -40.69 -31.29
N SER A 3 27.52 -40.47 -30.15
CA SER A 3 26.72 -41.49 -29.46
C SER A 3 26.54 -41.17 -27.98
N LYS A 4 25.36 -41.57 -27.48
CA LYS A 4 24.82 -41.37 -26.13
C LYS A 4 25.29 -42.47 -25.16
N LEU A 5 25.16 -42.14 -23.86
CA LEU A 5 25.15 -43.00 -22.65
C LEU A 5 24.76 -44.47 -22.86
N VAL A 6 25.40 -45.38 -22.10
CA VAL A 6 24.76 -46.49 -21.35
C VAL A 6 25.57 -46.85 -20.08
N LEU A 7 24.84 -47.05 -18.98
CA LEU A 7 25.21 -47.54 -17.63
C LEU A 7 25.83 -48.95 -17.60
N THR A 8 26.61 -49.27 -16.55
CA THR A 8 26.53 -50.60 -15.90
C THR A 8 26.87 -50.49 -14.40
N ALA A 9 26.06 -51.11 -13.55
CA ALA A 9 26.09 -51.09 -12.09
C ALA A 9 26.68 -52.38 -11.50
N LEU A 10 27.26 -52.30 -10.28
CA LEU A 10 27.28 -53.27 -9.16
C LEU A 10 28.27 -52.72 -8.09
N ALA A 11 28.12 -52.85 -6.77
CA ALA A 11 27.39 -53.81 -5.97
C ALA A 11 27.07 -53.28 -4.55
N LEU A 12 26.00 -53.86 -4.02
CA LEU A 12 25.53 -54.09 -2.65
C LEU A 12 26.56 -53.97 -1.49
N VAL A 13 26.19 -53.27 -0.40
CA VAL A 13 26.36 -53.74 1.00
C VAL A 13 25.15 -53.30 1.83
N VAL A 14 24.53 -54.28 2.46
CA VAL A 14 23.44 -54.16 3.44
C VAL A 14 24.05 -53.92 4.83
N ALA A 15 23.55 -52.92 5.55
CA ALA A 15 23.69 -52.86 7.01
C ALA A 15 22.36 -52.40 7.61
N ALA A 16 21.66 -53.34 8.23
CA ALA A 16 20.52 -53.09 9.09
C ALA A 16 21.02 -52.53 10.42
N GLY A 17 20.50 -51.37 10.81
CA GLY A 17 20.71 -50.79 12.13
C GLY A 17 19.43 -50.07 12.57
N ALA A 18 18.66 -50.72 13.42
CA ALA A 18 17.53 -50.09 14.10
C ALA A 18 18.07 -49.10 15.14
N ILE A 19 17.71 -47.82 15.02
CA ILE A 19 17.91 -46.81 16.06
C ILE A 19 16.60 -46.07 16.25
N SER A 20 16.18 -46.03 17.51
CA SER A 20 14.93 -45.56 18.08
C SER A 20 14.51 -44.17 17.59
N LEU A 21 13.28 -44.04 17.07
CA LEU A 21 12.62 -42.74 16.91
C LEU A 21 12.21 -42.23 18.31
N SER A 22 12.97 -41.29 18.88
CA SER A 22 12.42 -40.40 19.88
C SER A 22 11.51 -39.40 19.16
N GLY A 23 10.28 -39.25 19.65
CA GLY A 23 9.33 -38.27 19.13
C GLY A 23 9.85 -36.86 19.38
N ALA A 24 10.46 -36.25 18.37
CA ALA A 24 10.53 -34.81 18.27
C ALA A 24 9.14 -34.32 17.84
N ALA A 25 8.48 -33.54 18.69
CA ALA A 25 7.30 -32.80 18.30
C ALA A 25 7.66 -31.96 17.06
N PRO A 26 6.81 -31.91 16.02
CA PRO A 26 7.06 -31.02 14.89
C PRO A 26 7.15 -29.60 15.44
N LEU A 27 8.26 -28.93 15.17
CA LEU A 27 8.36 -27.48 15.34
C LEU A 27 7.24 -26.89 14.52
N ALA A 28 6.35 -26.14 15.16
CA ALA A 28 5.40 -25.30 14.46
C ALA A 28 6.24 -24.40 13.54
N VAL A 29 6.11 -24.61 12.25
CA VAL A 29 6.56 -23.63 11.26
C VAL A 29 5.55 -22.51 11.41
N ASP A 30 5.95 -21.39 12.00
CA ASP A 30 5.16 -20.17 11.91
C ASP A 30 4.90 -19.95 10.41
N ASP A 31 3.62 -19.90 10.02
CA ASP A 31 3.26 -19.51 8.66
C ASP A 31 4.01 -18.21 8.36
N PRO A 32 4.64 -18.08 7.17
CA PRO A 32 5.22 -16.81 6.79
C PRO A 32 4.11 -15.77 6.93
N ALA A 33 4.33 -14.76 7.77
CA ALA A 33 3.39 -13.67 7.97
C ALA A 33 2.85 -13.25 6.60
N ASP A 34 1.51 -13.22 6.45
CA ASP A 34 0.87 -12.81 5.21
C ASP A 34 1.56 -11.54 4.72
N SER A 35 2.03 -11.55 3.46
CA SER A 35 2.68 -10.39 2.88
C SER A 35 1.81 -9.14 3.11
N PRO A 36 2.41 -7.97 3.42
CA PRO A 36 1.67 -6.74 3.66
C PRO A 36 0.71 -6.49 2.52
N SER A 37 -0.56 -6.35 2.84
CA SER A 37 -1.60 -6.08 1.86
C SER A 37 -2.37 -4.83 2.24
N ILE A 38 -2.41 -3.89 1.29
CA ILE A 38 -3.26 -2.70 1.35
C ILE A 38 -4.45 -2.80 0.40
N VAL A 39 -4.59 -3.93 -0.29
CA VAL A 39 -5.60 -4.15 -1.34
C VAL A 39 -6.99 -3.90 -0.79
N GLY A 40 -7.75 -3.08 -1.52
CA GLY A 40 -9.12 -2.73 -1.21
C GLY A 40 -9.46 -1.29 -1.54
N THR A 41 -10.73 -0.95 -1.35
CA THR A 41 -11.24 0.40 -1.48
C THR A 41 -11.47 0.99 -0.11
N TYR A 42 -11.00 2.21 0.13
CA TYR A 42 -11.19 2.95 1.37
C TYR A 42 -11.92 4.25 1.07
N LYS A 43 -12.95 4.54 1.86
CA LYS A 43 -13.71 5.80 1.80
C LYS A 43 -13.21 6.75 2.89
N LEU A 44 -13.17 8.04 2.58
CA LEU A 44 -12.91 9.09 3.56
C LEU A 44 -14.12 9.25 4.47
N VAL A 45 -13.91 9.13 5.78
CA VAL A 45 -14.96 9.25 6.80
C VAL A 45 -14.94 10.63 7.43
N SER A 46 -13.76 11.14 7.75
CA SER A 46 -13.58 12.47 8.34
C SER A 46 -12.18 13.01 8.11
N ARG A 47 -12.06 14.34 8.25
CA ARG A 47 -10.78 15.07 8.28
C ARG A 47 -10.73 15.92 9.54
N ASP A 48 -9.69 15.77 10.34
CA ASP A 48 -9.39 16.65 11.45
C ASP A 48 -8.43 17.76 10.99
N LEU A 49 -8.74 18.99 11.37
CA LEU A 49 -7.96 20.18 11.07
C LEU A 49 -7.16 20.65 12.30
N PRO A 50 -6.09 21.45 12.10
CA PRO A 50 -5.22 21.90 13.20
C PRO A 50 -5.93 22.77 14.24
N ASP A 51 -7.04 23.40 13.87
CA ASP A 51 -7.88 24.20 14.77
C ASP A 51 -8.82 23.37 15.66
N GLY A 52 -8.77 22.03 15.53
CA GLY A 52 -9.62 21.08 16.24
C GLY A 52 -10.97 20.82 15.55
N THR A 53 -11.22 21.40 14.38
CA THR A 53 -12.42 21.14 13.60
C THR A 53 -12.36 19.77 12.93
N THR A 54 -13.43 18.99 13.04
CA THR A 54 -13.63 17.76 12.25
C THR A 54 -14.60 18.03 11.11
N VAL A 55 -14.16 17.81 9.88
CA VAL A 55 -14.96 17.91 8.65
C VAL A 55 -15.43 16.52 8.24
N THR A 56 -16.70 16.39 7.87
CA THR A 56 -17.33 15.13 7.44
C THR A 56 -18.14 15.33 6.16
N PRO A 57 -18.52 14.26 5.44
CA PRO A 57 -19.44 14.38 4.32
C PRO A 57 -20.73 15.12 4.69
N PRO A 58 -21.26 16.00 3.81
CA PRO A 58 -20.89 16.23 2.42
C PRO A 58 -19.92 17.42 2.23
N ASP A 59 -19.17 17.85 3.24
CA ASP A 59 -18.23 18.95 3.07
C ASP A 59 -16.84 18.48 2.62
N ILE A 60 -16.61 17.17 2.75
CA ILE A 60 -15.47 16.43 2.25
C ILE A 60 -15.94 15.07 1.77
N ALA A 61 -15.35 14.55 0.69
CA ALA A 61 -15.51 13.14 0.33
C ALA A 61 -14.28 12.67 -0.44
N GLY A 62 -13.96 11.40 -0.30
CA GLY A 62 -12.87 10.80 -1.02
C GLY A 62 -12.99 9.30 -1.06
N MET A 63 -12.32 8.71 -2.04
CA MET A 63 -12.17 7.28 -2.17
C MET A 63 -10.80 6.98 -2.75
N VAL A 64 -10.11 6.02 -2.14
CA VAL A 64 -8.88 5.43 -2.66
C VAL A 64 -9.10 3.95 -2.88
N THR A 65 -8.62 3.41 -3.99
CA THR A 65 -8.63 1.98 -4.28
C THR A 65 -7.22 1.52 -4.60
N PHE A 66 -6.81 0.44 -3.95
CA PHE A 66 -5.59 -0.29 -4.23
C PHE A 66 -5.98 -1.66 -4.79
N THR A 67 -5.57 -1.97 -6.01
CA THR A 67 -5.50 -3.34 -6.52
C THR A 67 -4.08 -3.87 -6.33
N ASP A 68 -3.76 -5.08 -6.78
CA ASP A 68 -2.39 -5.59 -6.66
C ASP A 68 -1.32 -4.73 -7.38
N GLU A 69 -1.73 -3.94 -8.38
CA GLU A 69 -0.80 -3.19 -9.24
C GLU A 69 -1.15 -1.70 -9.37
N TYR A 70 -2.37 -1.29 -9.03
CA TYR A 70 -2.85 0.07 -9.32
C TYR A 70 -3.43 0.76 -8.10
N ARG A 71 -3.16 2.05 -8.02
CA ARG A 71 -3.79 2.99 -7.10
C ARG A 71 -4.71 3.92 -7.90
N ASN A 72 -5.95 4.04 -7.47
CA ASN A 72 -6.88 5.06 -7.93
C ASN A 72 -7.30 5.91 -6.75
N PHE A 73 -7.17 7.22 -6.85
CA PHE A 73 -7.46 8.15 -5.77
C PHE A 73 -8.29 9.32 -6.27
N ASN A 74 -9.34 9.64 -5.52
CA ASN A 74 -10.12 10.85 -5.72
C ASN A 74 -10.48 11.44 -4.35
N VAL A 75 -10.34 12.74 -4.20
CA VAL A 75 -10.81 13.48 -3.02
C VAL A 75 -11.31 14.85 -3.45
N TYR A 76 -12.34 15.34 -2.77
CA TYR A 76 -12.73 16.74 -2.80
C TYR A 76 -12.99 17.25 -1.39
N TRP A 77 -12.82 18.55 -1.20
CA TRP A 77 -13.22 19.25 0.01
C TRP A 77 -13.69 20.67 -0.31
N ARG A 78 -14.53 21.24 0.56
CA ARG A 78 -14.85 22.68 0.51
C ARG A 78 -13.61 23.51 0.86
N ALA A 79 -13.35 24.52 0.06
CA ALA A 79 -12.22 25.44 0.24
C ALA A 79 -12.69 26.88 -0.03
N GLY A 80 -12.94 27.64 1.04
CA GLY A 80 -13.53 28.98 0.94
C GLY A 80 -14.93 28.95 0.31
N GLU A 81 -15.18 29.82 -0.67
CA GLU A 81 -16.42 29.83 -1.47
C GLU A 81 -16.46 28.75 -2.57
N GLY A 82 -15.35 28.02 -2.77
CA GLY A 82 -15.19 27.02 -3.82
C GLY A 82 -14.97 25.59 -3.31
N HIS A 83 -14.56 24.74 -4.24
CA HIS A 83 -14.24 23.34 -3.99
C HIS A 83 -12.85 23.03 -4.54
N ALA A 84 -12.04 22.36 -3.74
CA ALA A 84 -10.79 21.77 -4.20
C ALA A 84 -10.97 20.28 -4.44
N SER A 85 -10.22 19.72 -5.38
CA SER A 85 -10.24 18.29 -5.65
C SER A 85 -8.92 17.79 -6.20
N ILE A 86 -8.60 16.55 -5.92
CA ILE A 86 -7.47 15.82 -6.51
C ILE A 86 -8.00 14.51 -7.10
N SER A 87 -7.53 14.18 -8.30
CA SER A 87 -7.76 12.89 -8.96
C SER A 87 -6.42 12.34 -9.45
N TYR A 88 -6.13 11.09 -9.13
CA TYR A 88 -4.83 10.49 -9.36
C TYR A 88 -4.94 9.00 -9.68
N VAL A 89 -4.15 8.53 -10.65
CA VAL A 89 -3.99 7.12 -10.98
C VAL A 89 -2.51 6.79 -11.07
N ALA A 90 -2.11 5.69 -10.44
CA ALA A 90 -0.74 5.19 -10.41
C ALA A 90 -0.68 3.68 -10.69
N ARG A 91 0.48 3.24 -11.17
CA ARG A 91 0.97 1.88 -10.91
C ARG A 91 1.80 1.89 -9.64
N TYR A 92 1.70 0.86 -8.83
CA TYR A 92 2.54 0.71 -7.66
C TYR A 92 3.01 -0.73 -7.46
N SER A 93 4.03 -0.89 -6.63
CA SER A 93 4.45 -2.16 -6.04
C SER A 93 4.66 -1.96 -4.55
N LEU A 94 4.35 -3.01 -3.77
CA LEU A 94 4.54 -3.03 -2.32
C LEU A 94 5.29 -4.30 -1.93
N SER A 95 6.29 -4.14 -1.08
CA SER A 95 6.97 -5.21 -0.35
C SER A 95 7.04 -4.87 1.14
N ASP A 96 7.64 -5.75 1.92
CA ASP A 96 7.89 -5.53 3.35
C ASP A 96 8.86 -4.35 3.61
N GLU A 97 9.63 -3.95 2.60
CA GLU A 97 10.69 -2.95 2.72
C GLU A 97 10.38 -1.64 1.99
N GLU A 98 9.63 -1.69 0.89
CA GLU A 98 9.49 -0.55 -0.01
C GLU A 98 8.10 -0.47 -0.65
N TYR A 99 7.61 0.76 -0.77
CA TYR A 99 6.52 1.15 -1.64
C TYR A 99 7.10 1.98 -2.79
N SER A 100 6.81 1.58 -4.02
CA SER A 100 7.23 2.29 -5.23
C SER A 100 6.00 2.61 -6.06
N GLU A 101 5.90 3.81 -6.62
CA GLU A 101 4.83 4.17 -7.54
C GLU A 101 5.29 4.96 -8.76
N THR A 102 4.52 4.85 -9.84
CA THR A 102 4.65 5.65 -11.06
C THR A 102 3.29 6.16 -11.44
N ALA A 103 3.18 7.49 -11.51
CA ALA A 103 1.98 8.17 -11.91
C ALA A 103 1.63 7.88 -13.37
N ILE A 104 0.34 7.64 -13.63
CA ILE A 104 -0.22 7.60 -14.99
C ILE A 104 -0.85 8.96 -15.30
N TYR A 105 -1.54 9.53 -14.31
CA TYR A 105 -2.27 10.79 -14.46
C TYR A 105 -2.49 11.41 -13.08
N PHE A 106 -2.29 12.72 -12.99
CA PHE A 106 -2.68 13.53 -11.85
C PHE A 106 -3.44 14.77 -12.31
N MET A 107 -4.47 15.14 -11.55
CA MET A 107 -5.18 16.41 -11.70
C MET A 107 -5.50 17.00 -10.36
N ALA A 108 -5.29 18.31 -10.27
CA ALA A 108 -5.68 19.11 -9.12
C ALA A 108 -6.56 20.27 -9.58
N ASN A 109 -7.61 20.52 -8.81
CA ASN A 109 -8.37 21.76 -8.84
C ASN A 109 -8.14 22.49 -7.53
N ASP A 110 -7.56 23.69 -7.61
CA ASP A 110 -7.39 24.58 -6.48
C ASP A 110 -8.20 25.87 -6.74
N PRO A 111 -9.33 26.09 -6.06
CA PRO A 111 -10.19 27.24 -6.29
C PRO A 111 -9.52 28.56 -5.87
N MET A 112 -8.54 28.50 -4.95
CA MET A 112 -7.84 29.70 -4.48
C MET A 112 -6.83 30.23 -5.50
N SER A 113 -6.39 29.38 -6.43
CA SER A 113 -5.46 29.77 -7.50
C SER A 113 -6.11 30.64 -8.60
N GLY A 114 -7.44 30.73 -8.64
CA GLY A 114 -8.20 31.36 -9.73
C GLY A 114 -8.01 30.70 -11.10
N SER A 115 -7.32 29.55 -11.15
CA SER A 115 -6.93 28.85 -12.36
C SER A 115 -7.88 27.69 -12.66
N ARG A 116 -7.86 27.23 -13.91
CA ARG A 116 -8.53 25.98 -14.30
C ARG A 116 -7.83 24.78 -13.66
N PRO A 117 -8.49 23.62 -13.57
CA PRO A 117 -7.83 22.38 -13.16
C PRO A 117 -6.53 22.15 -13.93
N THR A 118 -5.48 21.74 -13.23
CA THR A 118 -4.18 21.41 -13.79
C THR A 118 -4.07 19.91 -14.02
N TYR A 119 -3.29 19.52 -15.03
CA TYR A 119 -3.07 18.14 -15.43
C TYR A 119 -1.57 17.88 -15.47
N ASP A 120 -1.12 16.81 -14.82
CA ASP A 120 0.23 16.29 -14.96
C ASP A 120 0.18 14.87 -15.55
N LEU A 121 0.79 14.75 -16.73
CA LEU A 121 0.90 13.52 -17.52
C LEU A 121 2.38 13.15 -17.77
N SER A 122 3.30 13.79 -17.03
CA SER A 122 4.74 13.55 -17.20
C SER A 122 5.19 12.18 -16.69
N GLY A 123 4.35 11.52 -15.88
CA GLY A 123 4.58 10.20 -15.32
C GLY A 123 5.70 10.15 -14.28
N PRO A 124 5.69 11.04 -13.25
CA PRO A 124 6.69 10.98 -12.19
C PRO A 124 6.65 9.63 -11.47
N SER A 125 7.82 9.18 -11.01
CA SER A 125 8.00 7.97 -10.23
C SER A 125 8.78 8.28 -8.95
N GLY A 126 8.52 7.52 -7.91
CA GLY A 126 9.19 7.65 -6.63
C GLY A 126 9.02 6.40 -5.77
N ASN A 127 9.79 6.32 -4.69
CA ASN A 127 9.73 5.23 -3.74
C ASN A 127 9.95 5.71 -2.31
N SER A 128 9.50 4.90 -1.37
CA SER A 128 9.57 5.18 0.06
C SER A 128 9.67 3.89 0.86
N PRO A 129 10.35 3.93 2.02
CA PRO A 129 10.43 2.77 2.89
C PRO A 129 9.07 2.42 3.49
N VAL A 130 8.81 1.12 3.62
CA VAL A 130 7.70 0.57 4.39
C VAL A 130 8.17 0.34 5.82
N GLN A 131 7.42 0.86 6.78
CA GLN A 131 7.72 0.74 8.21
C GLN A 131 6.58 0.00 8.91
N MET A 132 6.87 -1.19 9.43
CA MET A 132 5.95 -1.88 10.33
C MET A 132 6.05 -1.27 11.73
N THR A 133 4.93 -0.76 12.23
CA THR A 133 4.80 -0.14 13.56
C THR A 133 3.73 -0.85 14.37
N ASP A 134 3.65 -0.56 15.68
CA ASP A 134 2.58 -1.08 16.54
C ASP A 134 1.18 -0.65 16.07
N ASP A 135 1.08 0.50 15.38
CA ASP A 135 -0.17 1.04 14.85
C ASP A 135 -0.57 0.44 13.48
N GLY A 136 0.37 -0.24 12.82
CA GLY A 136 0.19 -0.82 11.49
C GLY A 136 1.32 -0.47 10.52
N MET A 137 1.06 -0.65 9.23
CA MET A 137 2.03 -0.41 8.18
C MET A 137 2.03 1.06 7.77
N LYS A 138 3.17 1.73 7.97
CA LYS A 138 3.38 3.15 7.67
C LYS A 138 4.16 3.32 6.35
N ILE A 139 3.68 4.23 5.51
CA ILE A 139 4.30 4.60 4.22
C ILE A 139 4.30 6.12 4.10
N ASP A 140 5.43 6.71 3.73
CA ASP A 140 5.53 8.10 3.30
C ASP A 140 5.26 8.14 1.79
N LEU A 141 4.14 8.69 1.33
CA LEU A 141 3.81 8.58 -0.10
C LEU A 141 4.75 9.47 -0.94
N PRO A 142 5.40 8.94 -1.99
CA PRO A 142 6.62 9.55 -2.53
C PRO A 142 6.38 10.71 -3.51
N LEU A 143 5.15 10.96 -3.93
CA LEU A 143 4.85 11.95 -4.97
C LEU A 143 4.12 13.17 -4.39
N TRP A 144 4.22 14.32 -5.09
CA TRP A 144 3.52 15.59 -4.83
C TRP A 144 3.34 16.03 -3.37
N ASN A 145 4.32 15.75 -2.49
CA ASN A 145 4.24 16.07 -1.07
C ASN A 145 2.94 15.52 -0.43
N GLU A 146 2.66 14.26 -0.74
CA GLU A 146 1.53 13.50 -0.24
C GLU A 146 1.62 13.27 1.29
N PRO A 147 0.49 12.96 1.96
CA PRO A 147 0.50 12.64 3.37
C PRO A 147 1.21 11.32 3.66
N VAL A 148 1.71 11.20 4.89
CA VAL A 148 2.14 9.92 5.45
C VAL A 148 0.89 9.09 5.76
N VAL A 149 0.86 7.85 5.30
CA VAL A 149 -0.26 6.94 5.52
C VAL A 149 0.09 5.81 6.48
N VAL A 150 -0.89 5.40 7.29
CA VAL A 150 -0.82 4.21 8.15
C VAL A 150 -2.01 3.31 7.84
N PHE A 151 -1.76 2.07 7.46
CA PHE A 151 -2.76 1.03 7.24
C PHE A 151 -2.86 0.11 8.45
N SER A 152 -4.07 -0.06 8.99
CA SER A 152 -4.34 -0.85 10.18
C SER A 152 -5.66 -1.60 10.05
N GLY A 153 -5.58 -2.86 9.63
CA GLY A 153 -6.76 -3.69 9.32
C GLY A 153 -7.66 -3.03 8.26
N ASP A 154 -8.92 -2.76 8.62
CA ASP A 154 -9.91 -2.11 7.76
C ASP A 154 -9.81 -0.56 7.78
N LYS A 155 -8.73 0.01 8.30
CA LYS A 155 -8.55 1.47 8.42
C LYS A 155 -7.29 1.95 7.70
N MET A 156 -7.36 3.18 7.21
CA MET A 156 -6.21 3.92 6.74
C MET A 156 -6.29 5.33 7.35
N THR A 157 -5.19 5.82 7.91
CA THR A 157 -5.05 7.21 8.35
C THR A 157 -4.05 7.91 7.45
N ALA A 158 -4.36 9.11 6.98
CA ALA A 158 -3.43 9.92 6.17
C ALA A 158 -3.15 11.25 6.88
N THR A 159 -1.90 11.49 7.25
CA THR A 159 -1.49 12.66 8.03
C THR A 159 -0.60 13.56 7.20
N ARG A 160 -0.98 14.84 7.09
CA ARG A 160 -0.12 15.90 6.59
C ARG A 160 0.16 16.87 7.74
N GLU A 161 1.39 16.87 8.23
CA GLU A 161 1.78 17.60 9.43
C GLU A 161 1.43 19.08 9.31
N GLY A 162 0.76 19.62 10.33
CA GLY A 162 0.32 21.01 10.37
C GLY A 162 -0.85 21.35 9.44
N GLU A 163 -1.37 20.40 8.65
CA GLU A 163 -2.45 20.65 7.69
C GLU A 163 -3.72 19.85 7.98
N PHE A 164 -3.63 18.52 8.12
CA PHE A 164 -4.79 17.68 8.41
C PHE A 164 -4.43 16.25 8.85
N VAL A 165 -5.41 15.56 9.45
CA VAL A 165 -5.44 14.10 9.60
C VAL A 165 -6.73 13.57 8.99
N ASP A 166 -6.62 12.73 7.97
CA ASP A 166 -7.76 12.06 7.35
C ASP A 166 -7.93 10.65 7.89
N HIS A 167 -9.19 10.29 8.16
CA HIS A 167 -9.59 8.98 8.63
C HIS A 167 -10.39 8.26 7.56
N TRP A 168 -9.91 7.08 7.15
CA TRP A 168 -10.49 6.30 6.08
C TRP A 168 -10.86 4.91 6.57
N GLU A 169 -11.93 4.36 6.01
CA GLU A 169 -12.41 3.02 6.29
C GLU A 169 -12.53 2.20 5.02
N LYS A 170 -12.15 0.93 5.10
CA LYS A 170 -12.31 -0.05 4.03
C LYS A 170 -13.80 -0.27 3.77
N VAL A 171 -14.18 -0.23 2.49
CA VAL A 171 -15.52 -0.55 2.02
C VAL A 171 -15.70 -2.06 2.09
N LYS A 172 -16.84 -2.50 2.65
CA LYS A 172 -17.22 -3.91 2.80
C LYS A 172 -18.13 -4.38 1.68
#